data_AF-A0A6J6AMG8-F1
#
_entry.id   AF-A0A6J6AMG8-F1
#
_cell.length_a   1.000
_cell.length_b   1.000
_cell.length_c   1.000
_cell.angle_alpha   90.00
_cell.angle_beta   90.00
_cell.angle_gamma   90.00
#
_symmetry.space_group_name_H-M   'P 1'
#
loop_
_entity.id
_entity.type
_entity.pdbx_description
1 polymer ?
#
loop_
_entity_poly.entity_id
_entity_poly.type
_entity_poly.pdbx_seq_one_letter_code
_entity_poly.pdbx_strand_id
1 'polypeptide(L)'
;MRLLQLPTSIQRLLGEGQLSAGHARALLGTPDRAFQEKLAKAIVSEKLTVREVEDRVREHGGTPEPEATTGTAGGTKPLPVVRAAPLLELEEMLSDHLDTRVAVSMGQRKGRIVIDFSTLEDLERVYRVIVDGKEPTD
;
A
#
# COMPACT_ATOMS: atom_id res chain seq x y z
N MET A 1 19.00 -9.49 4.59
CA MET A 1 19.88 -8.59 5.38
C MET A 1 20.19 -7.26 4.67
N ARG A 2 19.25 -6.63 3.93
CA ARG A 2 19.51 -5.35 3.20
C ARG A 2 19.03 -4.09 3.94
N LEU A 3 18.16 -4.24 4.95
CA LEU A 3 17.69 -3.14 5.79
C LEU A 3 18.81 -2.51 6.64
N LEU A 4 19.92 -3.22 6.85
CA LEU A 4 21.11 -2.75 7.57
C LEU A 4 21.91 -1.70 6.79
N GLN A 5 21.62 -1.48 5.49
CA GLN A 5 22.30 -0.48 4.66
C GLN A 5 21.67 0.92 4.76
N LEU A 6 20.48 1.03 5.38
CA LEU A 6 19.81 2.30 5.60
C LEU A 6 20.55 3.14 6.66
N PRO A 7 20.53 4.48 6.56
CA PRO A 7 20.98 5.37 7.62
C PRO A 7 20.34 5.02 8.99
N THR A 8 21.11 5.18 10.07
CA THR A 8 20.69 4.83 11.44
C THR A 8 19.40 5.54 11.85
N SER A 9 19.18 6.75 11.35
CA SER A 9 17.97 7.55 11.54
C SER A 9 16.72 6.81 11.01
N ILE A 10 16.81 6.19 9.84
CA ILE A 10 15.71 5.44 9.20
C ILE A 10 15.50 4.09 9.89
N GLN A 11 16.59 3.43 10.30
CA GLN A 11 16.50 2.19 11.10
C GLN A 11 15.77 2.41 12.42
N ARG A 12 15.97 3.55 13.08
CA ARG A 12 15.24 3.90 14.30
C ARG A 12 13.74 4.04 14.04
N LEU A 13 13.36 4.76 12.99
CA LEU A 13 11.95 4.94 12.59
C LEU A 13 11.26 3.61 12.24
N LEU A 14 11.99 2.65 11.68
CA LEU A 14 11.52 1.26 11.47
C LEU A 14 11.31 0.53 12.79
N GLY A 15 12.28 0.61 13.71
CA GLY A 15 12.18 -0.02 15.04
C GLY A 15 11.06 0.55 15.90
N GLU A 16 10.75 1.84 15.73
CA GLU A 16 9.64 2.54 16.39
C GLU A 16 8.29 2.33 15.69
N GLY A 17 8.24 1.58 14.58
CA GLY A 17 7.02 1.27 13.83
C GLY A 17 6.47 2.45 13.01
N GLN A 18 7.19 3.57 12.92
CA GLN A 18 6.80 4.74 12.13
C GLN A 18 7.03 4.55 10.62
N LEU A 19 7.86 3.57 10.25
CA LEU A 19 8.07 3.14 8.87
C LEU A 19 7.80 1.65 8.75
N SER A 20 7.11 1.25 7.68
CA SER A 20 6.94 -0.16 7.34
C SER A 20 8.18 -0.70 6.61
N ALA A 21 8.32 -2.02 6.57
CA ALA A 21 9.33 -2.67 5.74
C ALA A 21 9.20 -2.33 4.25
N GLY A 22 8.00 -1.98 3.77
CA GLY A 22 7.77 -1.51 2.40
C GLY A 22 8.38 -0.14 2.14
N HIS A 23 8.18 0.82 3.06
CA HIS A 23 8.81 2.14 2.99
C HIS A 23 10.34 2.05 2.97
N ALA A 24 10.89 1.19 3.82
CA ALA A 24 12.33 0.97 3.90
C ALA A 24 12.93 0.45 2.58
N ARG A 25 12.23 -0.48 1.91
CA ARG A 25 12.66 -0.99 0.60
C ARG A 25 12.57 0.06 -0.50
N ALA A 26 11.51 0.87 -0.50
CA ALA A 26 11.34 1.96 -1.47
C ALA A 26 12.48 2.99 -1.35
N LEU A 27 12.85 3.36 -0.12
CA LEU A 27 13.97 4.28 0.14
C LEU A 27 15.33 3.73 -0.36
N LEU A 28 15.52 2.42 -0.34
CA LEU A 28 16.73 1.78 -0.90
C LEU A 28 16.81 1.85 -2.43
N GLY A 29 15.76 2.27 -3.13
CA GLY A 29 15.75 2.48 -4.59
C GLY A 29 16.61 3.66 -5.06
N THR A 30 17.30 4.35 -4.16
CA THR A 30 18.33 5.34 -4.47
C THR A 30 19.52 5.20 -3.52
N PRO A 31 20.77 5.35 -3.99
CA PRO A 31 21.95 5.36 -3.13
C PRO A 31 22.12 6.69 -2.36
N ASP A 32 21.34 7.72 -2.67
CA ASP A 32 21.45 9.05 -2.06
C ASP A 32 20.89 9.06 -0.62
N ARG A 33 21.79 8.98 0.36
CA ARG A 33 21.46 8.95 1.79
C ARG A 33 20.78 10.24 2.26
N ALA A 34 21.15 11.40 1.74
CA ALA A 34 20.56 12.67 2.16
C ALA A 34 19.10 12.74 1.72
N PHE A 35 18.83 12.27 0.51
CA PHE A 35 17.45 12.14 0.00
C PHE A 35 16.65 11.10 0.79
N GLN A 36 17.23 9.93 1.09
CA GLN A 36 16.57 8.91 1.92
C GLN A 36 16.11 9.48 3.26
N GLU A 37 16.95 10.24 3.96
CA GLU A 37 16.60 10.83 5.25
C GLU A 37 15.51 11.91 5.13
N LYS A 38 15.59 12.74 4.09
CA LYS A 38 14.56 13.76 3.83
C LYS A 38 13.21 13.11 3.54
N LEU A 39 13.19 12.09 2.70
CA LEU A 39 11.98 11.37 2.33
C LEU A 39 11.43 10.56 3.51
N ALA A 40 12.28 9.96 4.34
CA ALA A 40 11.86 9.29 5.57
C ALA A 40 11.11 10.23 6.53
N LYS A 41 11.58 11.46 6.70
CA LYS A 41 10.86 12.48 7.50
C LYS A 41 9.51 12.82 6.87
N ALA A 42 9.46 12.99 5.56
CA ALA A 42 8.22 13.25 4.82
C ALA A 42 7.21 12.11 4.95
N ILE A 43 7.67 10.85 4.95
CA ILE A 43 6.78 9.69 5.17
C ILE A 43 6.08 9.78 6.53
N VAL A 44 6.80 10.16 7.59
CA VAL A 44 6.25 10.28 8.94
C VAL A 44 5.33 11.50 9.07
N SER A 45 5.71 12.65 8.49
CA SER A 45 4.92 13.88 8.62
C SER A 45 3.69 13.93 7.72
N GLU A 46 3.81 13.45 6.47
CA GLU A 46 2.76 13.50 5.45
C GLU A 46 1.98 12.18 5.36
N LYS A 47 2.38 11.14 6.12
CA LYS A 47 1.80 9.79 6.08
C LYS A 47 1.77 9.20 4.66
N LEU A 48 2.88 9.33 3.95
CA LEU A 48 3.02 8.86 2.56
C LEU A 48 2.88 7.34 2.47
N THR A 49 2.26 6.89 1.40
CA THR A 49 2.17 5.48 1.01
C THR A 49 3.44 4.99 0.33
N VAL A 50 3.68 3.67 0.34
CA VAL A 50 4.84 3.03 -0.32
C VAL A 50 4.97 3.45 -1.78
N ARG A 51 3.85 3.56 -2.51
CA ARG A 51 3.85 3.96 -3.92
C ARG A 51 4.26 5.41 -4.12
N GLU A 52 3.81 6.33 -3.27
CA GLU A 52 4.25 7.73 -3.32
C GLU A 52 5.74 7.86 -3.02
N VAL A 53 6.27 7.03 -2.13
CA VAL A 53 7.71 6.96 -1.84
C VAL A 53 8.48 6.43 -3.06
N GLU A 54 8.02 5.34 -3.68
CA GLU A 54 8.61 4.79 -4.90
C GLU A 54 8.59 5.80 -6.06
N ASP A 55 7.49 6.55 -6.20
CA ASP A 55 7.33 7.59 -7.22
C ASP A 55 8.32 8.74 -6.98
N ARG A 56 8.42 9.25 -5.75
CA ARG A 56 9.40 10.30 -5.39
C ARG A 56 10.84 9.83 -5.56
N VAL A 57 11.15 8.56 -5.24
CA VAL A 57 12.49 7.97 -5.47
C VAL A 57 12.79 7.88 -6.97
N ARG A 58 11.82 7.50 -7.80
CA ARG A 58 11.96 7.45 -9.26
C ARG A 58 12.14 8.82 -9.87
N GLU A 59 11.39 9.82 -9.41
CA GLU A 59 11.54 11.23 -9.84
C GLU A 59 12.90 11.81 -9.45
N HIS A 60 13.48 11.37 -8.33
CA HIS A 60 14.82 11.75 -7.87
C HIS A 60 15.95 11.05 -8.62
N GLY A 61 15.65 10.31 -9.70
CA GLY A 61 16.65 9.59 -10.49
C GLY A 61 17.12 8.28 -9.86
N GLY A 62 16.44 7.81 -8.81
CA GLY A 62 16.63 6.47 -8.26
C GLY A 62 16.10 5.42 -9.22
N THR A 63 16.85 4.33 -9.38
CA THR A 63 16.36 3.13 -10.07
C THR A 63 15.83 2.21 -8.96
N PRO A 64 14.49 2.04 -8.82
CA PRO A 64 13.98 1.06 -7.87
C PRO A 64 14.57 -0.31 -8.24
N GLU A 65 15.37 -0.89 -7.35
CA GLU A 65 16.03 -2.18 -7.60
C GLU A 65 14.93 -3.22 -7.82
N PRO A 66 14.90 -3.90 -8.98
CA PRO A 66 13.90 -4.89 -9.26
C PRO A 66 14.32 -6.18 -8.57
N GLU A 67 13.51 -6.73 -7.67
CA GLU A 67 13.56 -8.18 -7.47
C GLU A 67 12.19 -8.79 -7.70
N ALA A 68 12.20 -9.66 -8.72
CA ALA A 68 11.23 -10.70 -8.92
C ALA A 68 11.10 -11.53 -7.64
N THR A 69 9.89 -11.52 -7.06
CA THR A 69 9.15 -12.76 -6.80
C THR A 69 7.65 -12.47 -6.79
N THR A 70 7.02 -13.04 -7.81
CA THR A 70 5.63 -13.52 -7.91
C THR A 70 4.49 -12.52 -7.76
N GLY A 71 4.05 -11.95 -8.89
CA GLY A 71 2.77 -11.25 -8.95
C GLY A 71 2.46 -10.47 -10.23
N THR A 72 2.88 -10.97 -11.39
CA THR A 72 2.53 -10.50 -12.75
C THR A 72 2.87 -9.04 -13.10
N ALA A 73 3.97 -8.92 -13.83
CA ALA A 73 4.32 -7.80 -14.69
C ALA A 73 3.23 -7.52 -15.73
N GLY A 74 3.00 -6.23 -15.95
CA GLY A 74 2.11 -5.67 -16.98
C GLY A 74 1.94 -4.17 -16.77
N GLY A 75 3.03 -3.47 -16.46
CA GLY A 75 3.06 -2.04 -16.20
C GLY A 75 3.02 -1.21 -17.49
N THR A 76 2.05 -1.46 -18.37
CA THR A 76 1.56 -0.39 -19.23
C THR A 76 0.79 0.56 -18.32
N LYS A 77 1.38 1.74 -18.12
CA LYS A 77 0.75 2.97 -17.63
C LYS A 77 -0.78 2.91 -17.63
N PRO A 78 -1.46 3.12 -16.50
CA PRO A 78 -2.68 3.89 -16.54
C PRO A 78 -2.24 5.34 -16.40
N LEU A 79 -2.55 6.13 -17.42
CA LEU A 79 -2.82 7.56 -17.27
C LEU A 79 -3.72 7.80 -16.04
N PRO A 80 -3.84 9.02 -15.50
CA PRO A 80 -4.75 9.30 -14.40
C PRO A 80 -6.15 8.85 -14.80
N VAL A 81 -6.54 7.65 -14.38
CA VAL A 81 -7.91 7.19 -14.48
C VAL A 81 -8.58 7.97 -13.38
N VAL A 82 -9.21 9.07 -13.78
CA VAL A 82 -10.27 9.73 -13.04
C VAL A 82 -11.00 8.64 -12.28
N ARG A 83 -10.83 8.56 -10.95
CA ARG A 83 -11.57 7.62 -10.11
C ARG A 83 -13.02 7.92 -10.39
N ALA A 84 -13.68 7.07 -11.16
CA ALA A 84 -15.04 7.34 -11.58
C ALA A 84 -15.89 7.41 -10.29
N ALA A 85 -16.67 8.47 -10.12
CA ALA A 85 -17.52 8.70 -8.95
C ALA A 85 -18.28 7.44 -8.45
N PRO A 86 -18.77 6.54 -9.33
CA PRO A 86 -19.44 5.30 -8.89
C PRO A 86 -18.56 4.32 -8.09
N LEU A 87 -17.23 4.33 -8.26
CA LEU A 87 -16.34 3.46 -7.49
C LEU A 87 -16.07 4.00 -6.08
N LEU A 88 -16.01 5.32 -5.93
CA LEU A 88 -15.82 5.97 -4.64
C LEU A 88 -17.04 5.77 -3.74
N GLU A 89 -18.25 5.88 -4.30
CA GLU A 89 -19.49 5.59 -3.59
C GLU A 89 -19.56 4.12 -3.15
N LEU A 90 -19.11 3.20 -4.01
CA LEU A 90 -19.04 1.78 -3.66
C LEU A 90 -17.98 1.49 -2.58
N GLU A 91 -16.83 2.18 -2.61
CA GLU A 91 -15.82 2.12 -1.54
C GLU A 91 -16.40 2.59 -0.21
N GLU A 92 -17.12 3.70 -0.19
CA GLU A 92 -17.75 4.28 1.00
C GLU A 92 -18.81 3.34 1.57
N MET A 93 -19.74 2.85 0.73
CA MET A 93 -20.77 1.91 1.15
C MET A 93 -20.18 0.60 1.71
N LEU A 94 -19.15 0.05 1.08
CA LEU A 94 -18.48 -1.16 1.57
C LEU A 94 -17.70 -0.89 2.85
N SER A 95 -17.09 0.29 2.98
CA SER A 95 -16.35 0.66 4.19
C SER A 95 -17.29 0.84 5.38
N ASP A 96 -18.43 1.49 5.17
CA ASP A 96 -19.47 1.67 6.19
C ASP A 96 -20.09 0.33 6.59
N HIS A 97 -20.36 -0.55 5.63
CA HIS A 97 -20.97 -1.84 5.90
C HIS A 97 -20.02 -2.81 6.63
N LEU A 98 -18.74 -2.80 6.26
CA LEU A 98 -17.73 -3.68 6.85
C LEU A 98 -17.03 -3.06 8.06
N ASP A 99 -17.29 -1.80 8.38
CA ASP A 99 -16.62 -1.02 9.43
C ASP A 99 -15.09 -1.14 9.34
N THR A 100 -14.56 -1.05 8.11
CA THR A 100 -13.12 -1.11 7.85
C THR A 100 -12.79 -0.42 6.53
N ARG A 101 -11.51 -0.18 6.28
CA ARG A 101 -11.06 0.47 5.05
C ARG A 101 -11.18 -0.47 3.86
N VAL A 102 -11.96 -0.05 2.87
CA VAL A 102 -12.11 -0.76 1.59
C VAL A 102 -11.59 0.09 0.44
N ALA A 103 -10.87 -0.53 -0.48
CA ALA A 103 -10.45 0.08 -1.74
C ALA A 103 -10.95 -0.78 -2.93
N VAL A 104 -11.57 -0.13 -3.91
CA VAL A 104 -12.11 -0.76 -5.11
C VAL A 104 -11.41 -0.17 -6.32
N SER A 105 -10.81 -1.04 -7.13
CA SER A 105 -10.13 -0.65 -8.35
C SER A 105 -10.64 -1.47 -9.53
N MET A 106 -10.83 -0.81 -10.66
CA MET A 106 -11.21 -1.46 -11.91
C MET A 106 -10.03 -1.44 -12.88
N GLY A 107 -9.52 -2.62 -13.20
CA GLY A 107 -8.59 -2.79 -14.33
C GLY A 107 -9.36 -2.95 -15.65
N GLN A 108 -8.65 -2.98 -16.77
CA GLN A 108 -9.25 -3.08 -18.11
C GLN A 108 -10.13 -4.33 -18.33
N ARG A 109 -9.96 -5.39 -17.52
CA ARG A 109 -10.72 -6.66 -17.64
C ARG A 109 -11.22 -7.24 -16.32
N LYS A 110 -10.73 -6.76 -15.17
CA LYS A 110 -11.07 -7.33 -13.85
C LYS A 110 -11.10 -6.25 -12.78
N GLY A 111 -12.05 -6.37 -11.87
CA GLY A 111 -12.12 -5.56 -10.67
C GLY A 111 -11.27 -6.18 -9.56
N ARG A 112 -10.86 -5.36 -8.60
CA ARG A 112 -10.20 -5.78 -7.37
C ARG A 112 -10.78 -4.97 -6.21
N ILE A 113 -11.19 -5.67 -5.16
CA ILE A 113 -11.53 -5.12 -3.86
C ILE A 113 -10.41 -5.51 -2.90
N VAL A 114 -9.92 -4.54 -2.13
CA VAL A 114 -8.93 -4.73 -1.05
C VAL A 114 -9.60 -4.27 0.24
N ILE A 115 -9.60 -5.15 1.24
CA ILE A 115 -10.19 -4.89 2.55
C ILE A 115 -9.06 -5.00 3.57
N ASP A 116 -8.78 -3.91 4.28
CA ASP A 116 -7.78 -3.91 5.35
C ASP A 116 -8.41 -4.46 6.64
N PHE A 117 -7.62 -5.12 7.48
CA PHE A 117 -8.04 -5.56 8.80
C PHE A 117 -6.86 -5.41 9.77
N SER A 118 -7.18 -5.13 11.04
CA SER A 118 -6.13 -4.83 12.05
C SER A 118 -5.78 -6.03 12.92
N THR A 119 -6.71 -6.99 13.08
CA THR A 119 -6.54 -8.18 13.92
C THR A 119 -7.19 -9.40 13.27
N LEU A 120 -6.88 -10.60 13.78
CA LEU A 120 -7.52 -11.83 13.30
C LEU A 120 -9.02 -11.86 13.61
N GLU A 121 -9.42 -11.30 14.76
CA GLU A 121 -10.82 -11.16 15.16
C GLU A 121 -11.58 -10.22 14.22
N ASP A 122 -10.94 -9.14 13.78
CA ASP A 122 -11.49 -8.20 12.79
C ASP A 122 -11.69 -8.87 11.42
N LEU A 123 -10.73 -9.69 10.98
CA LEU A 123 -10.89 -10.51 9.78
C LEU A 123 -12.08 -11.48 9.91
N GLU A 124 -12.24 -12.14 11.06
CA GLU A 124 -13.35 -13.07 11.30
C GLU A 124 -14.70 -12.37 11.29
N ARG A 125 -14.79 -11.18 11.90
CA ARG A 125 -15.97 -10.32 11.84
C ARG A 125 -16.32 -9.94 10.39
N VAL A 126 -15.36 -9.42 9.64
CA VAL A 126 -15.53 -9.05 8.22
C VAL A 126 -15.98 -10.26 7.39
N TYR A 127 -15.37 -11.42 7.60
CA TYR A 127 -15.77 -12.67 6.95
C TYR A 127 -17.23 -13.03 7.24
N ARG A 128 -17.66 -12.97 8.52
CA ARG A 128 -19.05 -13.23 8.89
C ARG A 128 -20.00 -12.25 8.22
N VAL A 129 -19.72 -10.95 8.23
CA VAL A 129 -20.57 -9.94 7.57
C VAL A 129 -20.71 -10.22 6.07
N ILE A 130 -19.65 -10.67 5.40
CA ILE A 130 -19.68 -11.02 3.96
C ILE A 130 -20.52 -12.29 3.71
N VAL A 131 -20.49 -13.26 4.62
CA VAL A 131 -21.10 -14.59 4.43
C VAL A 131 -22.52 -14.68 4.99
N ASP A 132 -22.86 -13.93 6.04
CA ASP A 132 -24.16 -13.97 6.74
C ASP A 132 -25.35 -13.47 5.89
N GLY A 133 -25.09 -12.98 4.67
CA GLY A 133 -26.12 -12.73 3.65
C GLY A 133 -26.57 -13.97 2.85
N LYS A 134 -25.98 -15.15 3.10
CA LYS A 134 -26.43 -16.45 2.57
C LYS A 134 -26.54 -17.44 3.71
N GLU A 135 -27.77 -17.86 4.03
CA GLU A 135 -27.95 -19.15 4.66
C GLU A 135 -27.28 -20.21 3.76
N PRO A 136 -26.36 -21.04 4.28
CA PRO A 136 -25.90 -22.20 3.55
C PRO A 136 -27.11 -23.14 3.42
N THR A 137 -27.74 -23.15 2.25
CA THR A 137 -28.70 -24.20 1.92
C THR A 137 -27.90 -25.49 1.76
N ASP A 138 -28.15 -26.41 2.69
CA ASP A 138 -27.80 -27.83 2.65
C ASP A 138 -28.19 -28.48 1.31
#